data_AF-A0ABD2FE37-F1
#
_entry.id   AF-A0ABD2FE37-F1
#
_cell.length_a   1.000
_cell.length_b   1.000
_cell.length_c   1.000
_cell.angle_alpha   90.00
_cell.angle_beta   90.00
_cell.angle_gamma   90.00
#
_symmetry.space_group_name_H-M   'P 1'
#
loop_
_entity.id
_entity.type
_entity.pdbx_description
1 polymer ?
#
loop_
_entity_poly.entity_id
_entity_poly.type
_entity_poly.pdbx_seq_one_letter_code
_entity_poly.pdbx_strand_id
1 'polypeptide(L)'
;ILLFIWIETSNEYFNFDWVVYLGTGQWIFWSIFVLSLAGILTAYSSLLLLLGFLLLWEGIELYLHWCHKILILLVILLCILFMFILCKFWSERWLVAGLSLQIFAPYVHLCSVTLMVILSWPLAFYVAHLEREVRMRRHRMTRSEKKRLKRCNILTRLRGLQVAVGLPFLLILLCLYLMPLGIYSPCIQEKEDLGPKPAFFGHRGAPMVGPENTMMSFEKAIEQGAYGLETDIYLRDYKAANIKINLYIVNEPWLFSLAWCSRINSVTTDNIPLLSQINHPYFFMTPRFYMFMWLLMDIVSAIFIFAIFCFHWRREIKKEKLFKASAILTDTNSTSQSEKQ
;
A
#
# COMPACT_ATOMS: atom_id res chain seq x y z
N ILE A 1 -4.19 -4.65 -5.47
CA ILE A 1 -4.22 -6.08 -5.06
C ILE A 1 -3.75 -6.96 -6.21
N LEU A 2 -4.49 -7.03 -7.32
CA LEU A 2 -4.09 -7.84 -8.49
C LEU A 2 -2.64 -7.58 -8.95
N LEU A 3 -2.32 -6.32 -9.26
CA LEU A 3 -0.97 -5.92 -9.70
C LEU A 3 0.10 -6.27 -8.66
N PHE A 4 -0.20 -6.06 -7.37
CA PHE A 4 0.70 -6.40 -6.27
C PHE A 4 0.99 -7.91 -6.25
N ILE A 5 -0.06 -8.74 -6.22
CA ILE A 5 0.10 -10.21 -6.22
C ILE A 5 0.93 -10.65 -7.43
N TRP A 6 0.65 -10.09 -8.61
CA TRP A 6 1.38 -10.44 -9.82
C TRP A 6 2.88 -10.12 -9.74
N ILE A 7 3.24 -8.95 -9.19
CA ILE A 7 4.64 -8.55 -8.97
C ILE A 7 5.33 -9.48 -7.97
N GLU A 8 4.68 -9.80 -6.85
CA GLU A 8 5.23 -10.69 -5.82
C GLU A 8 5.43 -12.12 -6.33
N THR A 9 4.66 -12.55 -7.33
CA THR A 9 4.82 -13.85 -7.99
C THR A 9 5.82 -13.84 -9.16
N SER A 10 6.66 -12.81 -9.28
CA SER A 10 7.70 -12.70 -10.33
C SER A 10 8.63 -13.89 -10.44
N ASN A 11 8.96 -14.52 -9.30
CA ASN A 11 9.76 -15.74 -9.24
C ASN A 11 9.18 -16.91 -10.08
N GLU A 12 7.90 -16.85 -10.45
CA GLU A 12 7.16 -17.90 -11.17
C GLU A 12 6.83 -17.55 -12.61
N TYR A 13 7.27 -16.38 -13.09
CA TYR A 13 6.93 -15.91 -14.43
C TYR A 13 7.33 -16.90 -15.52
N PHE A 14 8.49 -17.55 -15.38
CA PHE A 14 8.93 -18.57 -16.33
C PHE A 14 8.00 -19.79 -16.36
N ASN A 15 7.57 -20.28 -15.20
CA ASN A 15 6.63 -21.40 -15.10
C ASN A 15 5.27 -21.03 -15.70
N PHE A 16 4.81 -19.80 -15.46
CA PHE A 16 3.59 -19.28 -16.08
C PHE A 16 3.70 -19.23 -17.61
N ASP A 17 4.80 -18.67 -18.13
CA ASP A 17 5.06 -18.57 -19.57
C ASP A 17 5.11 -19.96 -20.22
N TRP A 18 5.71 -20.94 -19.54
CA TRP A 18 5.73 -22.33 -19.97
C TRP A 18 4.34 -22.96 -20.06
N VAL A 19 3.48 -22.75 -19.05
CA VAL A 19 2.10 -23.26 -19.09
C VAL A 19 1.30 -22.64 -20.24
N VAL A 20 1.47 -21.33 -20.49
CA VAL A 20 0.81 -20.68 -21.62
C VAL A 20 1.36 -21.19 -22.95
N TYR A 21 2.66 -21.44 -23.04
CA TYR A 21 3.28 -22.08 -24.22
C TYR A 21 2.67 -23.45 -24.50
N LEU A 22 2.49 -24.31 -23.50
CA LEU A 22 1.86 -25.63 -23.69
C LEU A 22 0.44 -25.53 -24.26
N GLY A 23 -0.31 -24.49 -23.88
CA GLY A 23 -1.67 -24.26 -24.40
C GLY A 23 -1.72 -23.59 -25.78
N THR A 24 -0.75 -22.72 -26.10
CA THR A 24 -0.78 -21.87 -27.31
C THR A 24 0.18 -22.31 -28.41
N GLY A 25 1.19 -23.12 -28.09
CA GLY A 25 2.27 -23.51 -28.99
C GLY A 25 3.23 -22.38 -29.37
N GLN A 26 3.12 -21.19 -28.74
CA GLN A 26 3.93 -20.02 -29.06
C GLN A 26 4.68 -19.53 -27.82
N TRP A 27 6.01 -19.49 -27.89
CA TRP A 27 6.85 -19.03 -26.78
C TRP A 27 6.92 -17.51 -26.79
N ILE A 28 6.22 -16.89 -25.84
CA ILE A 28 6.17 -15.44 -25.64
C ILE A 28 6.22 -15.19 -24.12
N PHE A 29 6.83 -14.08 -23.69
CA PHE A 29 6.83 -13.62 -22.30
C PHE A 29 5.46 -13.06 -21.87
N TRP A 30 4.46 -13.94 -21.79
CA TRP A 30 3.09 -13.62 -21.40
C TRP A 30 3.01 -13.00 -20.01
N SER A 31 3.91 -13.39 -19.10
CA SER A 31 4.08 -12.86 -17.76
C SER A 31 4.32 -11.34 -17.77
N ILE A 32 5.23 -10.88 -18.61
CA ILE A 32 5.59 -9.47 -18.81
C ILE A 32 4.44 -8.72 -19.49
N PHE A 33 3.76 -9.35 -20.45
CA PHE A 33 2.58 -8.76 -21.08
C PHE A 33 1.45 -8.52 -20.06
N VAL A 34 1.14 -9.52 -19.23
CA VAL A 34 0.14 -9.40 -18.16
C VAL A 34 0.55 -8.35 -17.14
N LEU A 35 1.84 -8.29 -16.76
CA LEU A 35 2.37 -7.27 -15.86
C LEU A 35 2.18 -5.86 -16.44
N SER A 36 2.53 -5.68 -17.71
CA SER A 36 2.41 -4.41 -18.42
C SER A 36 0.95 -3.98 -18.53
N LEU A 37 0.06 -4.90 -18.91
CA LEU A 37 -1.37 -4.65 -18.98
C LEU A 37 -1.94 -4.25 -17.61
N ALA A 38 -1.64 -5.02 -16.56
CA ALA A 38 -2.08 -4.73 -15.20
C ALA A 38 -1.56 -3.36 -14.71
N GLY A 39 -0.32 -3.02 -15.05
CA GLY A 39 0.27 -1.71 -14.77
C GLY A 39 -0.47 -0.57 -15.45
N ILE A 40 -0.72 -0.67 -16.76
CA ILE A 40 -1.46 0.33 -17.55
C ILE A 40 -2.88 0.51 -17.02
N LEU A 41 -3.61 -0.59 -16.78
CA LEU A 41 -4.97 -0.54 -16.27
C LEU A 41 -5.03 0.10 -14.87
N THR A 42 -4.03 -0.17 -14.02
CA THR A 42 -3.93 0.44 -12.69
C THR A 42 -3.66 1.94 -12.82
N ALA A 43 -2.68 2.35 -13.62
CA ALA A 43 -2.34 3.75 -13.84
C ALA A 43 -3.51 4.55 -14.42
N TYR A 44 -4.19 4.00 -15.43
CA TYR A 44 -5.40 4.56 -16.00
C TYR A 44 -6.50 4.76 -14.95
N SER A 45 -6.77 3.73 -14.12
CA SER A 45 -7.79 3.81 -13.08
C SER A 45 -7.43 4.84 -12.00
N SER A 46 -6.16 4.90 -11.59
CA SER A 46 -5.65 5.89 -10.63
C SER A 46 -5.76 7.31 -11.17
N LEU A 47 -5.47 7.52 -12.45
CA LEU A 47 -5.62 8.83 -13.10
C LEU A 47 -7.08 9.29 -13.10
N LEU A 48 -8.02 8.40 -13.44
CA LEU A 48 -9.45 8.72 -13.39
C LEU A 48 -9.93 9.03 -11.97
N LEU A 49 -9.45 8.29 -10.97
CA LEU A 49 -9.77 8.57 -9.56
C LEU A 49 -9.22 9.93 -9.12
N LEU A 50 -7.98 10.26 -9.49
CA LEU A 50 -7.37 11.56 -9.21
C LEU A 50 -8.17 12.69 -9.87
N LEU A 51 -8.48 12.57 -11.17
CA LEU A 51 -9.28 13.56 -11.89
C LEU A 51 -10.67 13.71 -11.26
N GLY A 52 -11.32 12.59 -10.91
CA GLY A 52 -12.61 12.59 -10.24
C GLY A 52 -12.57 13.31 -8.89
N PHE A 53 -11.51 13.09 -8.11
CA PHE A 53 -11.29 13.79 -6.84
C PHE A 53 -11.10 15.31 -7.06
N LEU A 54 -10.31 15.72 -8.05
CA LEU A 54 -10.09 17.12 -8.37
C LEU A 54 -11.37 17.82 -8.87
N LEU A 55 -12.18 17.14 -9.68
CA LEU A 55 -13.48 17.67 -10.13
C LEU A 55 -14.46 17.83 -8.98
N LEU A 56 -14.53 16.84 -8.07
CA LEU A 56 -15.32 16.94 -6.85
C LEU A 56 -14.85 18.08 -5.95
N TRP A 57 -13.54 18.32 -5.88
CA TRP A 57 -12.95 19.40 -5.10
C TRP A 57 -13.36 20.78 -5.63
N GLU A 58 -13.42 20.96 -6.95
CA GLU A 58 -13.93 22.17 -7.60
C GLU A 58 -15.47 22.26 -7.62
N GLY A 59 -16.18 21.25 -7.08
CA GLY A 59 -17.63 21.21 -7.06
C GLY A 59 -18.28 21.00 -8.43
N ILE A 60 -17.51 20.49 -9.41
CA ILE A 60 -17.97 20.20 -10.75
C ILE A 60 -18.66 18.83 -10.74
N GLU A 61 -19.81 18.73 -11.42
CA GLU A 61 -20.50 17.45 -11.57
C GLU A 61 -19.63 16.42 -12.29
N LEU A 62 -19.56 15.21 -11.74
CA LEU A 62 -18.81 14.09 -12.31
C LEU A 62 -19.53 13.55 -13.56
N TYR A 63 -19.21 14.11 -14.72
CA TYR A 63 -19.62 13.54 -16.00
C TYR A 63 -18.54 12.61 -16.55
N LEU A 64 -18.75 11.30 -16.40
CA LEU A 64 -17.88 10.29 -17.01
C LEU A 64 -18.43 9.87 -18.38
N HIS A 65 -17.62 10.06 -19.42
CA HIS A 65 -17.97 9.62 -20.77
C HIS A 65 -18.23 8.11 -20.83
N TRP A 66 -19.14 7.68 -21.71
CA TRP A 66 -19.56 6.27 -21.82
C TRP A 66 -18.40 5.30 -22.08
N CYS A 67 -17.40 5.73 -22.85
CA CYS A 67 -16.20 4.92 -23.10
C CYS A 67 -15.47 4.54 -21.80
N HIS A 68 -15.26 5.50 -20.89
CA HIS A 68 -14.59 5.23 -19.62
C HIS A 68 -15.46 4.34 -18.70
N LYS A 69 -16.79 4.47 -18.73
CA LYS A 69 -17.69 3.58 -17.99
C LYS A 69 -17.54 2.13 -18.44
N ILE A 70 -17.53 1.90 -19.74
CA ILE A 70 -17.32 0.56 -20.34
C ILE A 70 -15.93 0.04 -19.98
N LEU A 71 -14.90 0.87 -20.10
CA LEU A 71 -13.53 0.46 -19.79
C LEU A 71 -13.35 0.13 -18.31
N ILE A 72 -13.92 0.90 -17.38
CA ILE A 72 -13.91 0.57 -15.94
C ILE A 72 -14.64 -0.75 -15.69
N LEU A 73 -15.80 -0.97 -16.30
CA LEU A 73 -16.53 -2.23 -16.16
C LEU A 73 -15.69 -3.42 -16.66
N LEU A 74 -15.03 -3.27 -17.81
CA LEU A 74 -14.12 -4.27 -18.36
C LEU A 74 -12.97 -4.55 -17.38
N VAL A 75 -12.35 -3.51 -16.83
CA VAL A 75 -11.25 -3.64 -15.85
C VAL A 75 -11.72 -4.38 -14.60
N ILE A 76 -12.91 -4.06 -14.07
CA ILE A 76 -13.47 -4.74 -12.91
C ILE A 76 -13.72 -6.21 -13.22
N LEU A 77 -14.33 -6.53 -14.37
CA LEU A 77 -14.59 -7.91 -14.79
C LEU A 77 -13.29 -8.70 -14.97
N LEU A 78 -12.29 -8.11 -15.61
CA LEU A 78 -10.96 -8.72 -15.78
C LEU A 78 -10.28 -8.97 -14.43
N CYS A 79 -10.35 -8.00 -13.51
CA CYS A 79 -9.84 -8.17 -12.16
C CYS A 79 -10.54 -9.31 -11.41
N ILE A 80 -11.87 -9.38 -11.48
CA ILE A 80 -12.66 -10.44 -10.82
C ILE A 80 -12.32 -11.81 -11.40
N LEU A 81 -12.28 -11.92 -12.74
CA LEU A 81 -11.95 -13.16 -13.42
C LEU A 81 -10.54 -13.64 -13.06
N PHE A 82 -9.56 -12.74 -13.06
CA PHE A 82 -8.20 -13.08 -12.69
C PHE A 82 -8.09 -13.49 -11.21
N MET A 83 -8.72 -12.74 -10.31
CA MET A 83 -8.75 -13.08 -8.89
C MET A 83 -9.43 -14.43 -8.65
N PHE A 84 -10.48 -14.76 -9.40
CA PHE A 84 -11.12 -16.07 -9.37
C PHE A 84 -10.15 -17.18 -9.82
N ILE A 85 -9.42 -16.97 -10.92
CA ILE A 85 -8.41 -17.93 -11.40
C ILE A 85 -7.32 -18.13 -10.35
N LEU A 86 -6.79 -17.05 -9.77
CA LEU A 86 -5.79 -17.12 -8.70
C LEU A 86 -6.31 -17.89 -7.49
N CYS A 87 -7.53 -17.62 -7.02
CA CYS A 87 -8.11 -18.31 -5.87
C CYS A 87 -8.33 -19.80 -6.15
N LYS A 88 -8.77 -20.15 -7.36
CA LYS A 88 -9.16 -21.54 -7.70
C LYS A 88 -7.96 -22.42 -8.04
N PHE A 89 -7.02 -21.89 -8.83
CA PHE A 89 -5.93 -22.68 -9.38
C PHE A 89 -4.60 -22.47 -8.65
N TRP A 90 -4.43 -21.36 -7.92
CA TRP A 90 -3.17 -20.97 -7.28
C TRP A 90 -3.34 -20.72 -5.78
N SER A 91 -3.97 -21.65 -5.06
CA SER A 91 -4.16 -21.58 -3.61
C SER A 91 -2.84 -21.40 -2.83
N GLU A 92 -1.78 -22.12 -3.21
CA GLU A 92 -0.49 -22.06 -2.53
C GLU A 92 0.23 -20.70 -2.69
N ARG A 93 -0.09 -19.94 -3.75
CA ARG A 93 0.54 -18.64 -4.01
C ARG A 93 0.03 -17.53 -3.08
N TRP A 94 -1.14 -17.72 -2.47
CA TRP A 94 -1.63 -16.82 -1.42
C TRP A 94 -0.73 -16.83 -0.19
N LEU A 95 -0.02 -17.94 0.07
CA LEU A 95 0.97 -17.99 1.14
C LEU A 95 2.15 -17.06 0.82
N VAL A 96 2.65 -17.06 -0.42
CA VAL A 96 3.74 -16.18 -0.86
C VAL A 96 3.34 -14.71 -0.74
N ALA A 97 2.13 -14.36 -1.19
CA ALA A 97 1.60 -13.00 -1.04
C ALA A 97 1.43 -12.60 0.45
N GLY A 98 0.99 -13.53 1.31
CA GLY A 98 0.88 -13.31 2.74
C GLY A 98 2.23 -13.12 3.43
N LEU A 99 3.23 -13.93 3.09
CA LEU A 99 4.61 -13.81 3.59
C LEU A 99 5.25 -12.50 3.14
N SER A 100 5.05 -12.12 1.88
CA SER A 100 5.48 -10.82 1.37
C SER A 100 4.87 -9.67 2.17
N LEU A 101 3.56 -9.69 2.41
CA LEU A 101 2.89 -8.70 3.24
C LEU A 101 3.44 -8.64 4.68
N GLN A 102 3.85 -9.77 5.27
CA GLN A 102 4.49 -9.77 6.60
C GLN A 102 5.83 -9.04 6.61
N ILE A 103 6.66 -9.25 5.58
CA ILE A 103 7.96 -8.56 5.44
C ILE A 103 7.74 -7.07 5.20
N PHE A 104 6.81 -6.72 4.32
CA PHE A 104 6.53 -5.34 3.93
C PHE A 104 5.65 -4.57 4.92
N ALA A 105 5.02 -5.25 5.90
CA ALA A 105 4.10 -4.63 6.86
C ALA A 105 4.64 -3.35 7.54
N PRO A 106 5.91 -3.28 8.00
CA PRO A 106 6.50 -2.05 8.54
C PRO A 106 6.49 -0.88 7.55
N TYR A 107 6.72 -1.14 6.27
CA TYR A 107 6.77 -0.12 5.23
C TYR A 107 5.36 0.30 4.80
N VAL A 108 4.44 -0.66 4.71
CA VAL A 108 3.02 -0.39 4.46
C VAL A 108 2.44 0.47 5.58
N HIS A 109 2.82 0.22 6.84
CA HIS A 109 2.50 1.07 7.98
C HIS A 109 2.98 2.51 7.79
N LEU A 110 4.27 2.69 7.53
CA LEU A 110 4.90 4.00 7.33
C LEU A 110 4.21 4.80 6.20
N CYS A 111 3.98 4.15 5.06
CA CYS A 111 3.26 4.73 3.92
C CYS A 111 1.83 5.11 4.30
N SER A 112 1.13 4.27 5.06
CA SER A 112 -0.26 4.51 5.48
C SER A 112 -0.36 5.70 6.44
N VAL A 113 0.54 5.80 7.43
CA VAL A 113 0.57 6.96 8.35
C VAL A 113 0.88 8.24 7.58
N THR A 114 1.84 8.22 6.65
CA THR A 114 2.15 9.37 5.80
C THR A 114 0.94 9.82 4.99
N LEU A 115 0.19 8.87 4.41
CA LEU A 115 -1.05 9.17 3.69
C LEU A 115 -2.09 9.80 4.62
N MET A 116 -2.23 9.33 5.86
CA MET A 116 -3.14 9.93 6.84
C MET A 116 -2.77 11.37 7.18
N VAL A 117 -1.48 11.70 7.28
CA VAL A 117 -1.02 13.09 7.46
C VAL A 117 -1.45 13.95 6.28
N ILE A 118 -1.28 13.48 5.04
CA ILE A 118 -1.70 14.22 3.83
C ILE A 118 -3.22 14.42 3.82
N LEU A 119 -3.99 13.36 4.09
CA LEU A 119 -5.46 13.41 4.14
C LEU A 119 -6.00 14.27 5.28
N SER A 120 -5.21 14.48 6.35
CA SER A 120 -5.60 15.35 7.45
C SER A 120 -5.81 16.80 7.03
N TRP A 121 -5.14 17.27 5.97
CA TRP A 121 -5.26 18.64 5.46
C TRP A 121 -6.66 18.96 4.91
N PRO A 122 -7.15 18.27 3.85
CA PRO A 122 -8.51 18.51 3.35
C PRO A 122 -9.57 18.20 4.41
N LEU A 123 -9.34 17.20 5.26
CA LEU A 123 -10.24 16.86 6.35
C LEU A 123 -10.37 18.00 7.38
N ALA A 124 -9.24 18.52 7.87
CA ALA A 124 -9.21 19.60 8.85
C ALA A 124 -9.88 20.86 8.30
N PHE A 125 -9.63 21.19 7.03
CA PHE A 125 -10.32 22.26 6.33
C PHE A 125 -11.83 22.06 6.34
N TYR A 126 -12.30 20.87 5.93
CA TYR A 126 -13.71 20.54 5.83
C TYR A 126 -14.42 20.58 7.20
N VAL A 127 -13.84 19.96 8.23
CA VAL A 127 -14.40 19.92 9.58
C VAL A 127 -14.44 21.32 10.20
N ALA A 128 -13.37 22.11 10.06
CA ALA A 128 -13.32 23.49 10.57
C ALA A 128 -14.35 24.39 9.88
N HIS A 129 -14.54 24.21 8.57
CA HIS A 129 -15.55 24.92 7.80
C HIS A 129 -16.98 24.58 8.27
N LEU A 130 -17.30 23.28 8.42
CA LEU A 130 -18.60 22.84 8.93
C LEU A 130 -18.87 23.37 10.34
N GLU A 131 -17.87 23.37 11.22
CA GLU A 131 -18.03 23.87 12.58
C GLU A 131 -18.31 25.37 12.59
N ARG A 132 -17.58 26.14 11.76
CA ARG A 132 -17.83 27.57 11.61
C ARG A 132 -19.25 27.82 11.14
N GLU A 133 -19.74 27.08 10.15
CA GLU A 133 -21.11 27.24 9.64
C GLU A 133 -22.14 26.95 10.74
N VAL A 134 -21.91 25.91 11.55
CA VAL A 134 -22.71 25.60 12.74
C VAL A 134 -22.69 26.75 13.76
N ARG A 135 -21.52 27.32 14.07
CA ARG A 135 -21.39 28.45 15.03
C ARG A 135 -22.07 29.71 14.50
N MET A 136 -21.90 30.02 13.21
CA MET A 136 -22.51 31.17 12.55
C MET A 136 -24.03 31.10 12.56
N ARG A 137 -24.61 29.93 12.22
CA ARG A 137 -26.06 29.72 12.31
C ARG A 137 -26.56 29.83 13.74
N ARG A 138 -25.81 29.31 14.72
CA ARG A 138 -26.16 29.45 16.14
C ARG A 138 -26.16 30.91 16.61
N HIS A 139 -25.24 31.72 16.11
CA HIS A 139 -25.11 33.13 16.51
C HIS A 139 -26.19 34.03 15.91
N ARG A 140 -26.57 33.82 14.64
CA ARG A 140 -27.60 34.62 13.93
C ARG A 140 -29.04 34.40 14.42
N MET A 141 -29.29 33.39 15.25
CA MET A 141 -30.64 33.06 15.66
C MET A 141 -31.13 33.87 16.86
N THR A 142 -32.36 34.35 16.74
CA THR A 142 -33.11 35.00 17.82
C THR A 142 -33.53 33.99 18.91
N ARG A 143 -33.88 34.48 20.11
CA ARG A 143 -34.32 33.65 21.25
C ARG A 143 -35.55 32.78 20.93
N SER A 144 -36.42 33.25 20.04
CA SER A 144 -37.60 32.56 19.49
C SER A 144 -37.20 31.38 18.58
N GLU A 145 -36.30 31.63 17.63
CA GLU A 145 -35.82 30.61 16.69
C GLU A 145 -34.97 29.54 17.39
N LYS A 146 -34.30 29.88 18.49
CA LYS A 146 -33.59 28.94 19.37
C LYS A 146 -34.49 27.80 19.88
N LYS A 147 -35.77 28.06 20.14
CA LYS A 147 -36.76 27.02 20.54
C LYS A 147 -37.16 26.13 19.35
N ARG A 148 -37.28 26.68 18.13
CA ARG A 148 -37.54 25.90 16.90
C ARG A 148 -36.33 25.07 16.44
N LEU A 149 -35.10 25.58 16.60
CA LEU A 149 -33.88 24.89 16.15
C LEU A 149 -33.58 23.61 16.94
N LYS A 150 -34.01 23.51 18.20
CA LYS A 150 -33.96 22.25 18.97
C LYS A 150 -34.72 21.11 18.27
N ARG A 151 -35.58 21.44 17.30
CA ARG A 151 -36.42 20.54 16.50
C ARG A 151 -35.94 20.40 15.03
N CYS A 152 -34.89 21.10 14.59
CA CYS A 152 -34.44 21.10 13.19
C CYS A 152 -33.38 20.02 12.90
N ASN A 153 -33.64 19.20 11.87
CA ASN A 153 -32.72 18.20 11.33
C ASN A 153 -31.41 18.77 10.75
N ILE A 154 -31.29 20.08 10.53
CA ILE A 154 -30.15 20.66 9.79
C ILE A 154 -28.88 20.72 10.64
N LEU A 155 -28.95 21.19 11.90
CA LEU A 155 -27.77 21.25 12.77
C LEU A 155 -27.27 19.84 13.13
N THR A 156 -28.22 18.93 13.39
CA THR A 156 -27.93 17.52 13.60
C THR A 156 -27.36 16.86 12.35
N ARG A 157 -27.80 17.23 11.15
CA ARG A 157 -27.22 16.78 9.88
C ARG A 157 -25.80 17.30 9.64
N LEU A 158 -25.50 18.58 9.95
CA LEU A 158 -24.15 19.13 9.84
C LEU A 158 -23.17 18.47 10.82
N ARG A 159 -23.59 18.27 12.08
CA ARG A 159 -22.81 17.50 13.06
C ARG A 159 -22.69 16.02 12.67
N GLY A 160 -23.76 15.44 12.15
CA GLY A 160 -23.76 14.09 11.61
C GLY A 160 -22.73 13.94 10.49
N LEU A 161 -22.61 14.94 9.61
CA LEU A 161 -21.61 14.97 8.54
C LEU A 161 -20.18 15.11 9.07
N GLN A 162 -19.96 15.98 10.06
CA GLN A 162 -18.66 16.08 10.75
C GLN A 162 -18.25 14.74 11.37
N VAL A 163 -19.17 14.05 12.05
CA VAL A 163 -18.92 12.73 12.65
C VAL A 163 -18.71 11.67 11.57
N ALA A 164 -19.52 11.67 10.50
CA ALA A 164 -19.42 10.70 9.42
C ALA A 164 -18.08 10.73 8.68
N VAL A 165 -17.42 11.90 8.61
CA VAL A 165 -16.11 12.04 7.99
C VAL A 165 -14.97 11.96 9.01
N GLY A 166 -15.11 12.60 10.18
CA GLY A 166 -14.06 12.67 11.19
C GLY A 166 -13.86 11.38 11.98
N LEU A 167 -14.94 10.64 12.30
CA LEU A 167 -14.85 9.42 13.09
C LEU A 167 -14.09 8.30 12.36
N PRO A 168 -14.38 7.99 11.07
CA PRO A 168 -13.59 6.99 10.34
C PRO A 168 -12.11 7.35 10.27
N PHE A 169 -11.78 8.62 10.02
CA PHE A 169 -10.38 9.06 10.00
C PHE A 169 -9.67 8.80 11.34
N LEU A 170 -10.31 9.15 12.46
CA LEU A 170 -9.75 8.92 13.80
C LEU A 170 -9.61 7.43 14.11
N LEU A 171 -10.60 6.60 13.76
CA LEU A 171 -10.54 5.16 13.97
C LEU A 171 -9.43 4.51 13.14
N ILE A 172 -9.31 4.88 11.86
CA ILE A 172 -8.24 4.39 10.98
C ILE A 172 -6.88 4.81 11.53
N LEU A 173 -6.73 6.08 11.94
CA LEU A 173 -5.48 6.59 12.50
C LEU A 173 -5.10 5.85 13.79
N LEU A 174 -6.06 5.63 14.69
CA LEU A 174 -5.84 4.87 15.92
C LEU A 174 -5.41 3.43 15.62
N CYS A 175 -6.11 2.75 14.69
CA CYS A 175 -5.73 1.42 14.26
C CYS A 175 -4.30 1.39 13.70
N LEU A 176 -3.92 2.39 12.89
CA LEU A 176 -2.57 2.49 12.34
C LEU A 176 -1.52 2.72 13.42
N TYR A 177 -1.77 3.57 14.42
CA TYR A 177 -0.82 3.75 15.53
C TYR A 177 -0.67 2.52 16.41
N LEU A 178 -1.73 1.70 16.53
CA LEU A 178 -1.67 0.43 17.27
C LEU A 178 -1.15 -0.74 16.43
N MET A 179 -1.13 -0.61 15.10
CA MET A 179 -0.80 -1.69 14.16
C MET A 179 0.59 -2.32 14.41
N PRO A 180 1.66 -1.57 14.73
CA PRO A 180 2.99 -2.12 14.99
C PRO A 180 3.04 -3.15 16.12
N LEU A 181 2.11 -3.11 17.09
CA LEU A 181 1.99 -4.12 18.14
C LEU A 181 1.59 -5.51 17.61
N GLY A 182 0.97 -5.56 16.43
CA GLY A 182 0.54 -6.79 15.77
C GLY A 182 1.37 -7.17 14.55
N ILE A 183 2.44 -6.43 14.23
CA ILE A 183 3.32 -6.75 13.10
C ILE A 183 4.34 -7.80 13.54
N TYR A 184 4.19 -9.01 12.99
CA TYR A 184 5.16 -10.09 13.13
C TYR A 184 5.88 -10.25 11.79
N SER A 185 7.15 -9.85 11.73
CA SER A 185 8.00 -10.03 10.56
C SER A 185 9.24 -10.82 10.94
N PRO A 186 9.63 -11.86 10.17
CA PRO A 186 10.84 -12.64 10.44
C PRO A 186 12.11 -11.79 10.32
N CYS A 187 12.05 -10.64 9.63
CA CYS A 187 13.18 -9.73 9.50
C CYS A 187 13.29 -8.69 10.63
N ILE A 188 12.38 -8.71 11.62
CA ILE A 188 12.50 -7.92 12.85
C ILE A 188 13.04 -8.82 13.97
N GLN A 189 14.38 -8.90 14.08
CA GLN A 189 15.05 -9.72 15.09
C GLN A 189 16.41 -9.12 15.46
N GLU A 190 16.96 -9.55 16.59
CA GLU A 190 18.28 -9.09 17.01
C GLU A 190 19.37 -9.61 16.05
N LYS A 191 20.51 -8.90 15.98
CA LYS A 191 21.55 -9.25 15.01
C LYS A 191 22.19 -10.60 15.30
N GLU A 192 22.23 -10.97 16.58
CA GLU A 192 22.75 -12.24 17.08
C GLU A 192 21.85 -13.42 16.68
N ASP A 193 20.56 -13.15 16.46
CA ASP A 193 19.56 -14.12 16.01
C ASP A 193 19.56 -14.36 14.49
N LEU A 194 20.20 -13.45 13.73
CA LEU A 194 20.31 -13.57 12.29
C LEU A 194 21.31 -14.68 11.93
N GLY A 195 20.83 -15.67 11.18
CA GLY A 195 21.67 -16.75 10.67
C GLY A 195 22.75 -16.26 9.69
N PRO A 196 23.76 -17.09 9.37
CA PRO A 196 24.73 -16.78 8.33
C PRO A 196 24.01 -16.60 6.98
N LYS A 197 24.63 -15.86 6.06
CA LYS A 197 24.13 -15.70 4.69
C LYS A 197 23.85 -17.09 4.08
N PRO A 198 22.63 -17.36 3.57
CA PRO A 198 22.34 -18.64 2.94
C PRO A 198 23.28 -18.89 1.77
N ALA A 199 23.78 -20.12 1.68
CA ALA A 199 24.64 -20.55 0.59
C ALA A 199 23.82 -20.73 -0.70
N PHE A 200 24.46 -20.49 -1.85
CA PHE A 200 23.84 -20.62 -3.18
C PHE A 200 24.14 -21.99 -3.79
N PHE A 201 23.11 -22.67 -4.25
CA PHE A 201 23.23 -23.80 -5.15
C PHE A 201 22.83 -23.35 -6.56
N GLY A 202 23.74 -23.50 -7.53
CA GLY A 202 23.46 -23.20 -8.93
C GLY A 202 22.49 -24.23 -9.51
N HIS A 203 21.25 -23.83 -9.76
CA HIS A 203 20.21 -24.69 -10.32
C HIS A 203 20.60 -25.13 -11.73
N ARG A 204 20.81 -26.42 -11.96
CA ARG A 204 21.33 -26.95 -13.23
C ARG A 204 22.58 -26.21 -13.75
N GLY A 205 23.39 -25.70 -12.83
CA GLY A 205 24.49 -24.76 -13.12
C GLY A 205 24.06 -23.29 -13.06
N ALA A 206 24.30 -22.54 -14.15
CA ALA A 206 23.95 -21.14 -14.34
C ALA A 206 23.11 -20.97 -15.63
N PRO A 207 21.84 -21.40 -15.63
CA PRO A 207 21.00 -21.56 -16.82
C PRO A 207 20.62 -20.22 -17.48
N MET A 208 20.76 -19.10 -16.76
CA MET A 208 20.56 -17.77 -17.33
C MET A 208 21.72 -17.31 -18.24
N VAL A 209 22.88 -17.98 -18.18
CA VAL A 209 24.09 -17.58 -18.89
C VAL A 209 24.72 -18.71 -19.72
N GLY A 210 24.26 -19.95 -19.57
CA GLY A 210 24.69 -21.09 -20.37
C GLY A 210 23.64 -22.18 -20.43
N PRO A 211 23.77 -23.17 -21.34
CA PRO A 211 22.82 -24.27 -21.44
C PRO A 211 22.78 -25.10 -20.15
N GLU A 212 21.59 -25.30 -19.58
CA GLU A 212 21.39 -26.05 -18.33
C GLU A 212 21.99 -27.47 -18.37
N ASN A 213 22.42 -27.99 -17.21
CA ASN A 213 23.00 -29.32 -17.05
C ASN A 213 24.22 -29.59 -17.96
N THR A 214 25.01 -28.57 -18.28
CA THR A 214 26.27 -28.69 -19.04
C THR A 214 27.48 -28.29 -18.20
N MET A 215 28.67 -28.81 -18.55
CA MET A 215 29.93 -28.43 -17.88
C MET A 215 30.17 -26.92 -17.92
N MET A 216 29.86 -26.27 -19.05
CA MET A 216 29.96 -24.82 -19.20
C MET A 216 29.07 -24.08 -18.18
N SER A 217 27.83 -24.53 -18.00
CA SER A 217 26.89 -23.96 -17.04
C SER A 217 27.36 -24.17 -15.59
N PHE A 218 27.95 -25.32 -15.27
CA PHE A 218 28.52 -25.61 -13.96
C PHE A 218 29.77 -24.79 -13.65
N GLU A 219 30.73 -24.73 -14.57
CA GLU A 219 31.91 -23.87 -14.46
C GLU A 219 31.49 -22.42 -14.25
N LYS A 220 30.47 -21.97 -15.00
CA LYS A 220 29.98 -20.61 -14.87
C LYS A 220 29.33 -20.32 -13.52
N ALA A 221 28.58 -21.26 -12.96
CA ALA A 221 28.02 -21.13 -11.62
C ALA A 221 29.12 -21.03 -10.54
N ILE A 222 30.19 -21.82 -10.68
CA ILE A 222 31.35 -21.78 -9.77
C ILE A 222 32.06 -20.42 -9.88
N GLU A 223 32.30 -19.92 -11.10
CA GLU A 223 32.87 -18.58 -11.33
C GLU A 223 32.02 -17.47 -10.67
N GLN A 224 30.70 -17.64 -10.63
CA GLN A 224 29.77 -16.70 -10.01
C GLN A 224 29.67 -16.87 -8.48
N GLY A 225 30.40 -17.82 -7.89
CA GLY A 225 30.48 -18.03 -6.45
C GLY A 225 29.39 -18.95 -5.89
N ALA A 226 28.85 -19.87 -6.69
CA ALA A 226 27.98 -20.94 -6.17
C ALA A 226 28.75 -21.81 -5.15
N TYR A 227 28.11 -22.10 -4.02
CA TYR A 227 28.65 -23.00 -3.00
C TYR A 227 28.50 -24.47 -3.41
N GLY A 228 27.40 -24.79 -4.08
CA GLY A 228 27.12 -26.11 -4.62
C GLY A 228 26.44 -26.02 -5.99
N LEU A 229 26.36 -27.15 -6.66
CA LEU A 229 25.65 -27.29 -7.93
C LEU A 229 24.48 -28.23 -7.71
N GLU A 230 23.33 -27.82 -8.19
CA GLU A 230 22.17 -28.68 -8.34
C GLU A 230 22.14 -29.15 -9.80
N THR A 231 21.79 -30.42 -10.02
CA THR A 231 21.68 -31.00 -11.35
C THR A 231 20.62 -32.10 -11.34
N ASP A 232 19.82 -32.13 -12.40
CA ASP A 232 18.82 -33.17 -12.58
C ASP A 232 19.48 -34.45 -13.07
N ILE A 233 19.62 -35.43 -12.17
CA ILE A 233 20.02 -36.79 -12.54
C ILE A 233 18.75 -37.62 -12.68
N TYR A 234 18.46 -38.12 -13.88
CA TYR A 234 17.43 -39.14 -14.04
C TYR A 234 17.98 -40.47 -13.52
N LEU A 235 17.46 -41.03 -12.40
CA LEU A 235 17.22 -42.47 -12.19
C LEU A 235 16.53 -42.78 -10.82
N ARG A 236 15.81 -43.91 -10.78
CA ARG A 236 14.80 -44.44 -9.82
C ARG A 236 15.04 -44.40 -8.29
N ASP A 237 16.13 -43.87 -7.75
CA ASP A 237 16.61 -44.27 -6.40
C ASP A 237 16.69 -43.14 -5.35
N TYR A 238 15.86 -42.10 -5.44
CA TYR A 238 15.85 -40.98 -4.49
C TYR A 238 15.57 -41.37 -3.03
N LYS A 239 14.93 -42.53 -2.78
CA LYS A 239 14.55 -42.96 -1.43
C LYS A 239 15.69 -43.64 -0.65
N ALA A 240 16.74 -44.11 -1.32
CA ALA A 240 17.82 -44.86 -0.68
C ALA A 240 18.99 -43.98 -0.18
N ALA A 241 19.14 -42.76 -0.71
CA ALA A 241 20.32 -41.92 -0.48
C ALA A 241 20.13 -40.74 0.49
N ASN A 242 18.94 -40.58 1.11
CA ASN A 242 18.63 -39.48 2.04
C ASN A 242 18.98 -38.08 1.48
N ILE A 243 18.79 -37.88 0.17
CA ILE A 243 19.10 -36.64 -0.53
C ILE A 243 17.95 -35.65 -0.27
N LYS A 244 18.28 -34.49 0.31
CA LYS A 244 17.32 -33.40 0.52
C LYS A 244 17.12 -32.65 -0.81
N ILE A 245 15.95 -32.79 -1.41
CA ILE A 245 15.55 -32.08 -2.63
C ILE A 245 15.08 -30.68 -2.23
N ASN A 246 15.67 -29.64 -2.84
CA ASN A 246 15.24 -28.28 -2.62
C ASN A 246 13.99 -28.02 -3.48
N LEU A 247 12.84 -27.82 -2.84
CA LEU A 247 11.52 -27.80 -3.49
C LEU A 247 11.17 -26.46 -4.17
N TYR A 248 11.97 -25.41 -3.96
CA TYR A 248 11.66 -24.08 -4.48
C TYR A 248 12.92 -23.30 -4.87
N ILE A 249 12.93 -22.77 -6.10
CA ILE A 249 14.01 -21.94 -6.63
C ILE A 249 13.77 -20.49 -6.19
N VAL A 250 14.81 -19.81 -5.68
CA VAL A 250 14.74 -18.42 -5.23
C VAL A 250 15.57 -17.53 -6.16
N ASN A 251 14.91 -16.73 -6.99
CA ASN A 251 15.55 -15.82 -7.95
C ASN A 251 15.41 -14.34 -7.55
N GLU A 252 14.48 -14.03 -6.63
CA GLU A 252 14.16 -12.66 -6.23
C GLU A 252 14.89 -12.22 -4.92
N PRO A 253 15.46 -10.99 -4.87
CA PRO A 253 16.19 -10.49 -3.69
C PRO A 253 15.39 -10.44 -2.40
N TRP A 254 14.11 -10.07 -2.47
CA TRP A 254 13.25 -9.99 -1.29
C TRP A 254 12.97 -11.38 -0.70
N LEU A 255 12.78 -12.38 -1.56
CA LEU A 255 12.55 -13.77 -1.16
C LEU A 255 13.82 -14.41 -0.60
N PHE A 256 14.98 -14.08 -1.18
CA PHE A 256 16.28 -14.44 -0.61
C PHE A 256 16.47 -13.85 0.78
N SER A 257 16.07 -12.59 0.98
CA SER A 257 16.13 -11.92 2.28
C SER A 257 15.19 -12.58 3.30
N LEU A 258 13.98 -12.99 2.90
CA LEU A 258 13.08 -13.78 3.73
C LEU A 258 13.71 -15.10 4.17
N ALA A 259 14.31 -15.84 3.23
CA ALA A 259 14.96 -17.11 3.52
C ALA A 259 16.10 -16.94 4.53
N TRP A 260 16.89 -15.87 4.36
CA TRP A 260 17.95 -15.50 5.30
C TRP A 260 17.41 -15.15 6.69
N CYS A 261 16.42 -14.25 6.78
CA CYS A 261 15.75 -13.91 8.03
C CYS A 261 15.11 -15.14 8.71
N SER A 262 14.68 -16.13 7.93
CA SER A 262 14.06 -17.37 8.41
C SER A 262 15.07 -18.48 8.78
N ARG A 263 16.38 -18.17 8.83
CA ARG A 263 17.47 -19.11 9.17
C ARG A 263 17.55 -20.32 8.23
N ILE A 264 17.12 -20.17 6.98
CA ILE A 264 17.27 -21.22 5.96
C ILE A 264 18.76 -21.34 5.59
N ASN A 265 19.29 -22.56 5.59
CA ASN A 265 20.73 -22.80 5.40
C ASN A 265 21.22 -22.60 3.95
N SER A 266 20.36 -22.89 2.96
CA SER A 266 20.73 -22.84 1.55
C SER A 266 19.53 -22.62 0.66
N VAL A 267 19.74 -21.95 -0.48
CA VAL A 267 18.74 -21.78 -1.52
C VAL A 267 19.30 -22.23 -2.86
N THR A 268 18.42 -22.75 -3.72
CA THR A 268 18.74 -23.05 -5.12
C THR A 268 18.30 -21.86 -5.96
N THR A 269 19.14 -21.36 -6.88
CA THR A 269 18.87 -20.14 -7.65
C THR A 269 19.43 -20.22 -9.07
N ASP A 270 18.73 -19.61 -10.02
CA ASP A 270 19.20 -19.36 -11.38
C ASP A 270 19.97 -18.02 -11.49
N ASN A 271 19.79 -17.11 -10.52
CA ASN A 271 20.30 -15.73 -10.57
C ASN A 271 21.40 -15.45 -9.55
N ILE A 272 22.49 -16.22 -9.63
CA ILE A 272 23.66 -16.09 -8.75
C ILE A 272 24.30 -14.69 -8.79
N PRO A 273 24.48 -14.03 -9.96
CA PRO A 273 25.11 -12.72 -10.01
C PRO A 273 24.35 -11.65 -9.22
N LEU A 274 23.01 -11.69 -9.22
CA LEU A 274 22.18 -10.73 -8.49
C LEU A 274 22.21 -11.00 -6.98
N LEU A 275 21.99 -12.25 -6.57
CA LEU A 275 21.84 -12.58 -5.15
C LEU A 275 23.18 -12.61 -4.41
N SER A 276 24.28 -12.94 -5.09
CA SER A 276 25.63 -12.96 -4.50
C SER A 276 26.06 -11.57 -4.00
N GLN A 277 25.61 -10.49 -4.64
CA GLN A 277 25.91 -9.10 -4.28
C GLN A 277 25.19 -8.63 -3.00
N ILE A 278 24.17 -9.36 -2.52
CA ILE A 278 23.39 -8.99 -1.33
C ILE A 278 24.20 -9.28 -0.07
N ASN A 279 24.72 -8.25 0.59
CA ASN A 279 25.56 -8.39 1.79
C ASN A 279 24.78 -8.35 3.12
N HIS A 280 23.51 -7.92 3.08
CA HIS A 280 22.58 -7.99 4.21
C HIS A 280 21.16 -8.26 3.69
N PRO A 281 20.29 -8.95 4.44
CA PRO A 281 18.90 -9.15 4.03
C PRO A 281 18.20 -7.81 3.87
N TYR A 282 17.54 -7.61 2.73
CA TYR A 282 16.63 -6.50 2.56
C TYR A 282 15.54 -6.58 3.63
N PHE A 283 15.15 -5.42 4.16
CA PHE A 283 14.11 -5.26 5.19
C PHE A 283 14.49 -5.76 6.59
N PHE A 284 15.73 -6.16 6.82
CA PHE A 284 16.22 -6.48 8.16
C PHE A 284 16.25 -5.23 9.06
N MET A 285 15.73 -5.36 10.27
CA MET A 285 15.78 -4.31 11.29
C MET A 285 15.81 -4.90 12.70
N THR A 286 16.58 -4.31 13.61
CA THR A 286 16.54 -4.70 15.02
C THR A 286 15.22 -4.24 15.68
N PRO A 287 14.69 -4.96 16.68
CA PRO A 287 13.49 -4.55 17.40
C PRO A 287 13.60 -3.13 17.98
N ARG A 288 14.76 -2.76 18.52
CA ARG A 288 15.02 -1.41 19.05
C ARG A 288 14.92 -0.34 17.97
N PHE A 289 15.53 -0.58 16.81
CA PHE A 289 15.47 0.35 15.69
C PHE A 289 14.04 0.47 15.13
N TYR A 290 13.33 -0.65 15.01
CA TYR A 290 11.93 -0.67 14.58
C TYR A 290 11.05 0.15 15.53
N MET A 291 11.15 -0.10 16.85
CA MET A 291 10.42 0.65 17.87
C MET A 291 10.73 2.15 17.82
N PHE A 292 12.00 2.52 17.62
CA PHE A 292 12.40 3.92 17.48
C PHE A 292 11.77 4.58 16.24
N MET A 293 11.87 3.95 15.06
CA MET A 293 11.27 4.45 13.83
C MET A 293 9.75 4.61 13.96
N TRP A 294 9.09 3.62 14.57
CA TRP A 294 7.66 3.66 14.83
C TRP A 294 7.29 4.83 15.74
N LEU A 295 7.87 4.93 16.94
CA LEU A 295 7.55 6.00 17.89
C LEU A 295 7.84 7.38 17.30
N LEU A 296 8.96 7.53 16.60
CA LEU A 296 9.31 8.77 15.92
C LEU A 296 8.24 9.15 14.89
N MET A 297 7.83 8.22 14.04
CA MET A 297 6.84 8.46 12.99
C MET A 297 5.47 8.84 13.57
N ASP A 298 5.00 8.13 14.60
CA ASP A 298 3.71 8.39 15.23
C ASP A 298 3.70 9.75 15.95
N ILE A 299 4.80 10.11 16.63
CA ILE A 299 4.93 11.43 17.27
C ILE A 299 4.95 12.53 16.21
N VAL A 300 5.78 12.39 15.17
CA VAL A 300 5.91 13.40 14.11
C VAL A 300 4.59 13.57 13.36
N SER A 301 3.92 12.47 12.99
CA SER A 301 2.61 12.52 12.33
C SER A 301 1.53 13.14 13.22
N ALA A 302 1.49 12.82 14.52
CA ALA A 302 0.57 13.45 15.47
C ALA A 302 0.81 14.97 15.58
N ILE A 303 2.06 15.42 15.63
CA ILE A 303 2.42 16.84 15.65
C ILE A 303 1.93 17.53 14.37
N PHE A 304 2.17 16.93 13.20
CA PHE A 304 1.72 17.51 11.93
C PHE A 304 0.20 17.58 11.83
N ILE A 305 -0.51 16.50 12.15
CA ILE A 305 -1.97 16.46 12.14
C ILE A 305 -2.52 17.52 13.09
N PHE A 306 -2.00 17.61 14.32
CA PHE A 306 -2.41 18.62 15.29
C PHE A 306 -2.15 20.05 14.79
N ALA A 307 -0.98 20.30 14.20
CA ALA A 307 -0.63 21.59 13.62
C ALA A 307 -1.57 21.99 12.48
N ILE A 308 -1.90 21.05 11.59
CA ILE A 308 -2.85 21.24 10.47
C ILE A 308 -4.24 21.62 11.01
N PHE A 309 -4.76 20.85 11.99
CA PHE A 309 -6.04 21.17 12.62
C PHE A 309 -6.02 22.53 13.32
N CYS A 310 -4.97 22.84 14.08
CA CYS A 310 -4.81 24.14 14.73
C CYS A 310 -4.76 25.30 13.73
N PHE A 311 -4.03 25.13 12.63
CA PHE A 311 -3.91 26.13 11.57
C PHE A 311 -5.27 26.42 10.93
N HIS A 312 -5.99 25.40 10.48
CA HIS A 312 -7.31 25.55 9.88
C HIS A 312 -8.34 26.11 10.85
N TRP A 313 -8.31 25.67 12.11
CA TRP A 313 -9.20 26.17 13.15
C TRP A 313 -8.97 27.65 13.46
N ARG A 314 -7.71 28.08 13.61
CA ARG A 314 -7.35 29.49 13.81
C ARG A 314 -7.77 30.35 12.62
N ARG A 315 -7.56 29.86 11.39
CA ARG A 315 -7.96 30.54 10.16
C ARG A 315 -9.47 30.78 10.11
N GLU A 316 -10.28 29.76 10.42
CA GLU A 316 -11.74 29.90 10.42
C GLU A 316 -12.28 30.77 11.56
N ILE A 317 -11.67 30.73 12.76
CA ILE A 317 -12.00 31.67 13.85
C ILE A 317 -11.74 33.11 13.42
N LYS A 318 -10.62 33.40 12.75
CA LYS A 318 -10.31 34.75 12.26
C LYS A 318 -11.37 35.24 11.27
N LYS A 319 -11.79 34.38 10.33
CA LYS A 319 -12.88 34.70 9.38
C LYS A 319 -14.23 34.90 10.08
N GLU A 320 -14.53 34.11 11.11
CA GLU A 320 -15.74 34.28 11.94
C GLU A 320 -15.77 35.65 12.65
N LYS A 321 -14.65 36.06 13.27
CA LYS A 321 -14.53 37.37 13.91
C LYS A 321 -14.70 38.53 12.92
N LEU A 322 -14.07 38.44 11.75
CA LEU A 322 -14.18 39.45 10.69
C LEU A 322 -15.63 39.63 10.23
N PHE A 323 -16.34 38.51 10.02
CA PHE A 323 -17.75 38.55 9.60
C PHE A 323 -18.66 39.15 10.68
N LYS A 324 -18.43 38.82 11.96
CA LYS A 324 -19.17 39.42 13.08
C LYS A 324 -18.94 40.93 13.18
N ALA A 325 -17.69 41.37 13.03
CA ALA A 325 -17.34 42.79 13.04
C ALA A 325 -18.01 43.55 11.88
N SER A 326 -18.03 42.99 10.66
CA SER A 326 -18.73 43.60 9.54
C SER A 326 -20.24 43.69 9.77
N ALA A 327 -20.87 42.66 10.33
CA ALA A 327 -22.32 42.68 10.59
C ALA A 327 -22.72 43.77 11.61
N ILE A 328 -21.94 43.94 12.68
CA ILE A 328 -22.18 44.98 13.71
C ILE A 328 -22.08 46.39 13.10
N LEU A 329 -21.11 46.61 12.21
CA LEU A 329 -20.94 47.88 11.51
C LEU A 329 -22.14 48.21 10.60
N THR A 330 -22.69 47.19 9.93
CA THR A 330 -23.88 47.37 9.09
C THR A 330 -25.12 47.71 9.92
N ASP A 331 -25.33 47.05 11.07
CA ASP A 331 -26.45 47.33 11.97
C ASP A 331 -26.35 48.73 12.60
N THR A 332 -25.15 49.19 12.96
CA THR A 332 -24.98 50.55 13.50
C THR A 332 -25.28 51.63 12.46
N ASN A 333 -24.86 51.42 11.20
CA ASN A 333 -25.17 52.36 10.12
C ASN A 333 -26.67 52.41 9.78
N SER A 334 -27.37 51.28 9.75
CA SER A 334 -28.83 51.25 9.47
C SER A 334 -29.65 51.91 10.57
N THR A 335 -29.28 51.70 11.84
CA THR A 335 -29.96 52.33 12.99
C THR A 335 -29.77 53.86 12.96
N SER A 336 -28.55 54.33 12.61
CA SER A 336 -28.26 55.77 12.51
C SER A 336 -28.98 56.48 11.35
N GLN A 337 -29.37 55.75 10.29
CA GLN A 337 -30.18 56.29 9.19
C GLN A 337 -31.67 56.31 9.54
N SER A 338 -32.15 55.34 10.31
CA SER A 338 -33.52 55.29 10.84
C SER A 338 -33.82 56.38 11.86
N GLU A 339 -32.82 56.87 12.62
CA GLU A 339 -33.00 57.96 13.59
C GLU A 339 -32.92 59.37 12.96
N LYS A 340 -32.54 59.46 11.68
CA LYS A 340 -32.43 60.72 10.93
C LYS A 340 -33.62 61.04 10.04
N GLN A 341 -34.68 60.23 10.11
CA GLN A 341 -35.93 60.37 9.36
C GLN A 341 -37.09 60.48 10.35
#